data_AF-A0A1D2N542-F1
#
_entry.id   AF-A0A1D2N542-F1
#
_cell.length_a   1.000
_cell.length_b   1.000
_cell.length_c   1.000
_cell.angle_alpha   90.00
_cell.angle_beta   90.00
_cell.angle_gamma   90.00
#
_symmetry.space_group_name_H-M   'P 1'
#
loop_
_entity.id
_entity.type
_entity.pdbx_description
1 polymer ?
#
loop_
_entity_poly.entity_id
_entity_poly.type
_entity_poly.pdbx_seq_one_letter_code
_entity_poly.pdbx_strand_id
1 'polypeptide(L)'
;MVGTILRVMGQAFNEQTLRELIAEVDQDGSGQIEFAEFVILASKFIVEEDEEALQKELKEAFRLYDKEGNGYIPTSCLKEILHELDDQLTNDDLEGIINEIDEDGSGTVDFNEFMEMMTG
;
A
#
# COMPACT_ATOMS: atom_id res chain seq x y z
N MET A 1 -17.70 12.27 -22.48
CA MET A 1 -17.78 10.81 -22.23
C MET A 1 -16.65 10.30 -21.32
N VAL A 2 -15.90 11.16 -20.62
CA VAL A 2 -14.79 10.77 -19.73
C VAL A 2 -15.24 10.38 -18.31
N GLY A 3 -16.28 11.03 -17.79
CA GLY A 3 -16.81 10.74 -16.44
C GLY A 3 -17.35 9.31 -16.28
N THR A 4 -17.69 8.64 -17.38
CA THR A 4 -18.10 7.23 -17.36
C THR A 4 -16.90 6.29 -17.18
N ILE A 5 -15.74 6.61 -17.74
CA ILE A 5 -14.53 5.77 -17.66
C ILE A 5 -13.88 5.91 -16.28
N LEU A 6 -13.79 7.15 -15.75
CA LEU A 6 -13.29 7.41 -14.41
C LEU A 6 -14.16 6.76 -13.32
N ARG A 7 -15.48 6.71 -13.52
CA ARG A 7 -16.40 5.97 -12.65
C ARG A 7 -16.23 4.44 -12.76
N VAL A 8 -15.73 3.93 -13.90
CA VAL A 8 -15.43 2.51 -14.12
C VAL A 8 -14.10 2.09 -13.50
N MET A 9 -13.15 3.03 -13.30
CA MET A 9 -11.89 2.80 -12.58
C MET A 9 -12.06 2.78 -11.05
N GLY A 10 -13.28 2.67 -10.52
CA GLY A 10 -13.52 2.41 -9.09
C GLY A 10 -13.61 3.66 -8.21
N GLN A 11 -13.12 4.81 -8.66
CA GLN A 11 -13.19 6.06 -7.89
C GLN A 11 -14.40 6.92 -8.25
N ALA A 12 -15.20 7.26 -7.22
CA ALA A 12 -16.33 8.17 -7.34
C ALA A 12 -15.88 9.63 -7.27
N PHE A 13 -15.34 10.16 -8.37
CA PHE A 13 -15.01 11.59 -8.45
C PHE A 13 -16.28 12.46 -8.49
N ASN A 14 -16.29 13.55 -7.70
CA ASN A 14 -17.29 14.60 -7.80
C ASN A 14 -17.03 15.51 -9.01
N GLU A 15 -18.08 16.13 -9.55
CA GLU A 15 -18.00 16.94 -10.78
C GLU A 15 -17.02 18.14 -10.65
N GLN A 16 -16.84 18.66 -9.43
CA GLN A 16 -15.85 19.70 -9.14
C GLN A 16 -14.42 19.20 -9.27
N THR A 17 -14.07 18.12 -8.56
CA THR A 17 -12.73 17.52 -8.61
C THR A 17 -12.39 17.08 -10.02
N LEU A 18 -13.35 16.51 -10.75
CA LEU A 18 -13.17 16.13 -12.14
C LEU A 18 -12.82 17.33 -13.03
N ARG A 19 -13.44 18.49 -12.82
CA ARG A 19 -13.11 19.71 -13.59
C ARG A 19 -11.71 20.23 -13.29
N GLU A 20 -11.27 20.15 -12.03
CA GLU A 20 -9.92 20.56 -11.64
C GLU A 20 -8.87 19.64 -12.28
N LEU A 21 -9.10 18.33 -12.22
CA LEU A 21 -8.22 17.34 -12.85
C LEU A 21 -8.18 17.46 -14.37
N ILE A 22 -9.33 17.73 -15.02
CA ILE A 22 -9.35 18.01 -16.46
C ILE A 22 -8.54 19.27 -16.73
N ALA A 23 -8.79 20.38 -16.03
CA ALA A 23 -8.10 21.65 -16.28
C ALA A 23 -6.58 21.59 -16.05
N GLU A 24 -6.10 20.67 -15.22
CA GLU A 24 -4.66 20.48 -14.97
C GLU A 24 -3.96 19.73 -16.09
N VAL A 25 -4.66 18.81 -16.77
CA VAL A 25 -4.07 17.90 -17.78
C VAL A 25 -4.44 18.31 -19.22
N ASP A 26 -5.53 19.07 -19.38
CA ASP A 26 -6.05 19.63 -20.64
C ASP A 26 -5.12 20.72 -21.20
N GLN A 27 -4.04 20.27 -21.86
CA GLN A 27 -3.02 21.16 -22.41
C GLN A 27 -3.52 21.87 -23.68
N ASP A 28 -4.47 21.26 -24.38
CA ASP A 28 -5.01 21.79 -25.62
C ASP A 28 -6.22 22.72 -25.40
N GLY A 29 -6.75 22.77 -24.17
CA GLY A 29 -7.88 23.60 -23.78
C GLY A 29 -9.19 23.14 -24.42
N SER A 30 -9.27 21.88 -24.84
CA SER A 30 -10.43 21.30 -25.50
C SER A 30 -11.59 21.04 -24.52
N GLY A 31 -11.34 21.10 -23.22
CA GLY A 31 -12.28 20.76 -22.17
C GLY A 31 -12.62 19.26 -22.13
N GLN A 32 -11.83 18.44 -22.81
CA GLN A 32 -12.00 16.99 -22.94
C GLN A 32 -10.64 16.31 -22.78
N ILE A 33 -10.61 15.16 -22.09
CA ILE A 33 -9.36 14.40 -21.95
C ILE A 33 -9.17 13.53 -23.18
N GLU A 34 -8.07 13.75 -23.89
CA GLU A 34 -7.60 12.88 -24.96
C GLU A 34 -6.84 11.66 -24.41
N PHE A 35 -6.58 10.65 -25.24
CA PHE A 35 -5.87 9.44 -24.78
C PHE A 35 -4.48 9.74 -24.19
N ALA A 36 -3.75 10.70 -24.76
CA ALA A 36 -2.45 11.13 -24.23
C ALA A 36 -2.57 11.75 -22.83
N GLU A 37 -3.59 12.58 -22.62
CA GLU A 37 -3.88 13.20 -21.33
C GLU A 37 -4.43 12.18 -20.33
N PHE A 38 -5.19 11.19 -20.80
CA PHE A 38 -5.65 10.07 -20.00
C PHE A 38 -4.48 9.22 -19.51
N VAL A 39 -3.43 9.01 -20.31
CA VAL A 39 -2.24 8.29 -19.86
C VAL A 39 -1.52 9.04 -18.74
N ILE A 40 -1.45 10.39 -18.83
CA ILE A 40 -0.84 11.22 -17.78
C ILE A 40 -1.69 11.17 -16.50
N LEU A 41 -3.01 11.31 -16.64
CA LEU A 41 -3.92 11.26 -15.50
C LEU A 41 -3.93 9.86 -14.86
N ALA A 42 -3.98 8.80 -15.67
CA ALA A 42 -3.92 7.43 -15.19
C ALA A 42 -2.57 7.12 -14.53
N SER A 43 -1.44 7.58 -15.07
CA SER A 43 -0.13 7.35 -14.42
C SER A 43 0.04 8.15 -13.12
N LYS A 44 -0.63 9.29 -12.97
CA LYS A 44 -0.64 10.06 -11.71
C LYS A 44 -1.55 9.42 -10.66
N PHE A 45 -2.74 8.97 -11.07
CA PHE A 45 -3.72 8.36 -10.16
C PHE A 45 -3.46 6.90 -9.81
N ILE A 46 -2.96 6.08 -10.76
CA ILE A 46 -2.63 4.68 -10.48
C ILE A 46 -1.54 4.59 -9.40
N VAL A 47 -0.62 5.55 -9.34
CA VAL A 47 0.46 5.55 -8.34
C VAL A 47 -0.04 6.01 -6.95
N GLU A 48 -0.89 7.04 -6.89
CA GLU A 48 -1.44 7.52 -5.60
C GLU A 48 -2.49 6.56 -5.01
N GLU A 49 -3.28 5.90 -5.86
CA GLU A 49 -4.26 4.91 -5.41
C GLU A 49 -3.58 3.62 -4.91
N ASP A 50 -2.41 3.27 -5.48
CA ASP A 50 -1.60 2.15 -5.01
C ASP A 50 -1.10 2.38 -3.58
N GLU A 51 -0.63 3.57 -3.22
CA GLU A 51 -0.08 3.81 -1.86
C GLU A 51 -1.16 3.74 -0.76
N GLU A 52 -2.33 4.36 -0.96
CA GLU A 52 -3.42 4.28 0.01
C GLU A 52 -4.06 2.88 0.07
N ALA A 53 -4.22 2.23 -1.08
CA ALA A 53 -4.72 0.86 -1.12
C ALA A 53 -3.73 -0.11 -0.47
N LEU A 54 -2.44 0.01 -0.78
CA LEU A 54 -1.36 -0.76 -0.19
C LEU A 54 -1.27 -0.51 1.32
N GLN A 55 -1.31 0.73 1.78
CA GLN A 55 -1.36 1.02 3.22
C GLN A 55 -2.57 0.37 3.89
N LYS A 56 -3.72 0.35 3.22
CA LYS A 56 -4.92 -0.28 3.76
C LYS A 56 -4.80 -1.80 3.81
N GLU A 57 -4.29 -2.44 2.76
CA GLU A 57 -4.02 -3.88 2.72
C GLU A 57 -2.97 -4.27 3.76
N LEU A 58 -1.88 -3.50 3.88
CA LEU A 58 -0.85 -3.68 4.90
C LEU A 58 -1.42 -3.52 6.30
N LYS A 59 -2.35 -2.59 6.52
CA LYS A 59 -2.99 -2.38 7.82
C LYS A 59 -3.99 -3.47 8.17
N GLU A 60 -4.68 -4.04 7.18
CA GLU A 60 -5.54 -5.21 7.37
C GLU A 60 -4.69 -6.47 7.64
N ALA A 61 -3.59 -6.66 6.91
CA ALA A 61 -2.62 -7.71 7.18
C ALA A 61 -2.01 -7.55 8.57
N PHE A 62 -1.57 -6.35 8.95
CA PHE A 62 -1.02 -6.06 10.27
C PHE A 62 -2.02 -6.40 11.38
N ARG A 63 -3.30 -6.06 11.23
CA ARG A 63 -4.36 -6.43 12.19
C ARG A 63 -4.63 -7.94 12.26
N LEU A 64 -4.39 -8.67 11.17
CA LEU A 64 -4.50 -10.12 11.18
C LEU A 64 -3.41 -10.75 12.06
N TYR A 65 -2.23 -10.11 12.10
CA TYR A 65 -1.06 -10.58 12.84
C TYR A 65 -0.98 -10.03 14.27
N ASP A 66 -1.41 -8.78 14.51
CA ASP A 66 -1.57 -8.17 15.83
C ASP A 66 -2.81 -8.74 16.55
N LYS A 67 -2.71 -9.99 16.98
CA LYS A 67 -3.78 -10.72 17.69
C LYS A 67 -4.22 -10.04 18.99
N GLU A 68 -3.34 -9.25 19.60
CA GLU A 68 -3.61 -8.56 20.86
C GLU A 68 -4.19 -7.15 20.66
N GLY A 69 -4.10 -6.58 19.45
CA GLY A 69 -4.61 -5.25 19.12
C GLY A 69 -3.81 -4.12 19.77
N ASN A 70 -2.54 -4.39 20.09
CA ASN A 70 -1.68 -3.49 20.83
C ASN A 70 -1.01 -2.45 19.90
N GLY A 71 -1.08 -2.64 18.59
CA GLY A 71 -0.40 -1.82 17.60
C GLY A 71 1.03 -2.25 17.27
N TYR A 72 1.44 -3.44 17.74
CA TYR A 72 2.78 -4.01 17.55
C TYR A 72 2.68 -5.54 17.44
N ILE A 73 3.47 -6.15 16.57
CA ILE A 73 3.53 -7.61 16.41
C ILE A 73 4.72 -8.14 17.20
N PRO A 74 4.53 -8.99 18.22
CA PRO A 74 5.65 -9.60 18.92
C PRO A 74 6.56 -10.37 17.95
N THR A 75 7.87 -10.19 18.06
CA THR A 75 8.84 -10.94 17.23
C THR A 75 8.67 -12.45 17.36
N SER A 76 8.20 -12.93 18.52
CA SER A 76 7.83 -14.33 18.72
C SER A 76 6.68 -14.79 17.82
N CYS A 77 5.67 -13.97 17.59
CA CYS A 77 4.58 -14.29 16.66
C CYS A 77 5.07 -14.28 15.21
N LEU A 78 5.94 -13.33 14.86
CA LEU A 78 6.52 -13.27 13.52
C LEU A 78 7.40 -14.51 13.22
N LYS A 79 8.16 -15.00 14.21
CA LYS A 79 8.90 -16.28 14.11
C LYS A 79 7.98 -17.47 13.86
N GLU A 80 6.86 -17.57 14.58
CA GLU A 80 5.87 -18.63 14.37
C GLU A 80 5.28 -18.59 12.95
N ILE A 81 4.97 -17.39 12.44
CA ILE A 81 4.42 -17.20 11.09
C ILE A 81 5.45 -17.60 10.03
N LEU A 82 6.70 -17.13 10.15
CA LEU A 82 7.76 -17.46 9.21
C LEU A 82 8.06 -18.96 9.17
N HIS A 83 8.04 -19.63 10.32
CA HIS A 83 8.18 -21.08 10.40
C HIS A 83 6.96 -21.83 9.84
N GLU A 84 5.75 -21.28 9.94
CA GLU A 84 4.55 -21.88 9.34
C GLU A 84 4.52 -21.71 7.81
N LEU A 85 5.09 -20.61 7.30
CA LEU A 85 5.26 -20.36 5.87
C LEU A 85 6.38 -21.21 5.26
N ASP A 86 7.49 -21.38 5.97
CA ASP A 86 8.62 -22.21 5.56
C ASP A 86 9.27 -22.95 6.75
N ASP A 87 8.86 -24.21 6.92
CA ASP A 87 9.35 -25.11 7.97
C ASP A 87 10.84 -25.50 7.80
N GLN A 88 11.49 -25.10 6.70
CA GLN A 88 12.93 -25.32 6.50
C GLN A 88 13.80 -24.23 7.14
N LEU A 89 13.22 -23.10 7.56
CA LEU A 89 13.96 -22.03 8.22
C LEU A 89 14.41 -22.48 9.61
N THR A 90 15.71 -22.40 9.89
CA THR A 90 16.23 -22.71 11.22
C THR A 90 16.01 -21.55 12.19
N ASN A 91 16.11 -21.80 13.49
CA ASN A 91 16.01 -20.73 14.49
C ASN A 91 17.02 -19.60 14.26
N ASP A 92 18.24 -19.93 13.80
CA ASP A 92 19.25 -18.93 13.44
C ASP A 92 18.84 -18.09 12.22
N ASP A 93 18.20 -18.70 11.20
CA ASP A 93 17.69 -17.96 10.04
C ASP A 93 16.52 -17.04 10.45
N LEU A 94 15.62 -17.54 11.29
CA LEU A 94 14.53 -16.77 11.85
C LEU A 94 15.04 -15.61 12.72
N GLU A 95 16.06 -15.82 13.54
CA GLU A 95 16.71 -14.74 14.29
C GLU A 95 17.39 -13.73 13.37
N GLY A 96 18.00 -14.17 12.27
CA GLY A 96 18.56 -13.28 11.25
C GLY A 96 17.49 -12.38 10.63
N ILE A 97 16.36 -12.96 10.21
CA ILE A 97 15.23 -12.22 9.61
C ILE A 97 14.63 -11.25 10.62
N ILE A 98 14.44 -11.69 11.87
CA ILE A 98 13.89 -10.82 12.92
C ILE A 98 14.83 -9.65 13.21
N ASN A 99 16.14 -9.89 13.33
CA ASN A 99 17.11 -8.81 13.60
C ASN A 99 17.26 -7.83 12.42
N GLU A 100 16.88 -8.23 11.21
CA GLU A 100 16.86 -7.35 10.04
C GLU A 100 15.61 -6.46 10.02
N ILE A 101 14.51 -6.92 10.61
CA ILE A 101 13.23 -6.19 10.66
C ILE A 101 13.12 -5.32 11.93
N ASP A 102 13.54 -5.85 13.08
CA ASP A 102 13.55 -5.17 14.38
C ASP A 102 14.85 -4.35 14.53
N GLU A 103 14.96 -3.28 13.73
CA GLU A 103 16.15 -2.42 13.73
C GLU A 103 16.35 -1.68 15.05
N ASP A 104 15.24 -1.37 15.76
CA ASP A 104 15.27 -0.66 17.03
C ASP A 104 15.52 -1.60 18.23
N GLY A 105 15.44 -2.91 18.02
CA GLY A 105 15.66 -3.95 19.03
C GLY A 105 14.61 -3.92 20.13
N SER A 106 13.40 -3.43 19.84
CA SER A 106 12.28 -3.38 20.79
C SER A 106 11.73 -4.78 21.09
N GLY A 107 12.06 -5.78 20.26
CA GLY A 107 11.50 -7.13 20.36
C GLY A 107 10.07 -7.20 19.83
N THR A 108 9.59 -6.15 19.18
CA THR A 108 8.25 -6.02 18.60
C THR A 108 8.33 -5.29 17.29
N VAL A 109 7.59 -5.73 16.27
CA VAL A 109 7.54 -5.07 14.98
C VAL A 109 6.38 -4.07 14.96
N ASP A 110 6.68 -2.79 14.78
CA ASP A 110 5.68 -1.75 14.60
C ASP A 110 5.20 -1.63 13.15
N PHE A 111 4.18 -0.82 12.92
CA PHE A 111 3.58 -0.69 11.59
C PHE A 111 4.57 -0.18 10.53
N ASN A 112 5.50 0.71 10.89
CA ASN A 112 6.49 1.22 9.94
C ASN A 112 7.49 0.14 9.56
N GLU A 113 8.01 -0.61 10.52
CA GLU A 113 8.93 -1.73 10.29
C GLU A 113 8.26 -2.83 9.44
N PHE A 114 6.97 -3.09 9.70
CA PHE A 114 6.18 -4.02 8.88
C PHE A 114 5.97 -3.52 7.44
N MET A 115 5.74 -2.20 7.26
CA MET A 115 5.65 -1.63 5.92
C MET A 115 6.98 -1.72 5.18
N GLU A 116 8.10 -1.41 5.85
CA GLU A 116 9.43 -1.47 5.24
C GLU A 116 9.79 -2.91 4.84
N MET A 117 9.43 -3.91 5.65
CA MET A 117 9.53 -5.33 5.29
C MET A 117 8.73 -5.69 4.01
N MET A 118 7.52 -5.15 3.86
CA MET A 118 6.62 -5.52 2.75
C MET A 118 6.87 -4.70 1.47
N THR A 119 7.50 -3.53 1.60
CA THR A 119 7.76 -2.60 0.49
C THR A 119 9.23 -2.55 0.06
N GLY A 120 10.12 -3.21 0.81
CA GLY A 120 11.56 -3.33 0.56
C GLY A 120 11.93 -4.09 -0.71
#